data_AF-A0A7C2YN89-F1
#
_entry.id   AF-A0A7C2YN89-F1
#
_cell.length_a   1.000
_cell.length_b   1.000
_cell.length_c   1.000
_cell.angle_alpha   90.00
_cell.angle_beta   90.00
_cell.angle_gamma   90.00
#
_symmetry.space_group_name_H-M   'P 1'
#
loop_
_entity.id
_entity.type
_entity.pdbx_description
1 polymer ?
#
loop_
_entity_poly.entity_id
_entity_poly.type
_entity_poly.pdbx_seq_one_letter_code
_entity_poly.pdbx_strand_id
1 'polypeptide(L)'
;MIGLLIGLAGQAAVAAFNPHANALFDRDPELKAWAIKLYDSNRDGWLTLYEAQPAVATFKEIADADRDGRVTTHEYRRAKEFVAARWAVR
;
A
#
# COMPACT_ATOMS: atom_id res chain seq x y z
N MET A 1 -5.85 21.78 -42.28
CA MET A 1 -5.40 22.11 -40.91
C MET A 1 -5.03 20.81 -40.22
N ILE A 2 -3.84 20.81 -39.63
CA ILE A 2 -3.12 19.69 -39.04
C ILE A 2 -3.78 19.29 -37.71
N GLY A 3 -3.75 17.99 -37.35
CA GLY A 3 -3.96 17.55 -35.96
C GLY A 3 -4.60 16.18 -35.76
N LEU A 4 -3.91 15.12 -36.19
CA LEU A 4 -4.08 13.77 -35.63
C LEU A 4 -3.28 13.73 -34.31
N LEU A 5 -3.89 13.43 -33.16
CA LEU A 5 -3.16 12.86 -32.00
C LEU A 5 -4.08 11.95 -31.18
N ILE A 6 -3.70 10.68 -31.21
CA ILE A 6 -4.15 9.53 -30.43
C ILE A 6 -3.59 9.67 -29.00
N GLY A 7 -4.28 9.17 -27.97
CA GLY A 7 -3.59 8.82 -26.73
C GLY A 7 -4.43 8.71 -25.46
N LEU A 8 -5.02 7.53 -25.25
CA LEU A 8 -5.14 6.81 -23.97
C LEU A 8 -4.90 7.63 -22.67
N ALA A 9 -5.97 8.17 -22.08
CA ALA A 9 -5.94 8.55 -20.66
C ALA A 9 -6.42 7.37 -19.80
N GLY A 10 -5.44 6.59 -19.36
CA GLY A 10 -5.44 5.79 -18.12
C GLY A 10 -6.70 5.02 -17.80
N GLN A 11 -6.72 3.73 -18.16
CA GLN A 11 -7.44 2.75 -17.37
C GLN A 11 -6.94 2.89 -15.93
N ALA A 12 -7.76 3.48 -15.05
CA ALA A 12 -7.59 3.34 -13.62
C ALA A 12 -7.49 1.84 -13.39
N ALA A 13 -6.29 1.37 -13.07
CA ALA A 13 -6.06 -0.03 -12.77
C ALA A 13 -7.05 -0.36 -11.66
N VAL A 14 -8.11 -1.09 -12.01
CA VAL A 14 -8.91 -1.84 -11.05
C VAL A 14 -7.88 -2.55 -10.21
N ALA A 15 -7.69 -2.10 -8.96
CA ALA A 15 -6.62 -2.56 -8.11
C ALA A 15 -6.70 -4.08 -8.12
N ALA A 16 -5.80 -4.71 -8.88
CA ALA A 16 -5.87 -6.13 -9.13
C ALA A 16 -5.74 -6.75 -7.75
N PHE A 17 -6.80 -7.46 -7.32
CA PHE A 17 -6.84 -8.11 -6.01
C PHE A 17 -5.52 -8.83 -5.83
N ASN A 18 -4.67 -8.34 -4.91
CA ASN A 18 -3.33 -8.86 -4.79
C ASN A 18 -3.41 -10.13 -3.94
N PRO A 19 -3.28 -11.34 -4.53
CA PRO A 19 -3.40 -12.58 -3.76
C PRO A 19 -2.27 -12.74 -2.73
N HIS A 20 -1.25 -11.89 -2.80
CA HIS A 20 -0.10 -11.86 -1.89
C HIS A 20 -0.05 -10.57 -1.04
N ALA A 21 -1.17 -9.87 -0.84
CA ALA A 21 -1.21 -8.67 0.00
C ALA A 21 -0.63 -8.92 1.41
N ASN A 22 -0.93 -10.08 1.98
CA ASN A 22 -0.41 -10.52 3.28
C ASN A 22 1.10 -10.65 3.31
N ALA A 23 1.73 -11.05 2.20
CA ALA A 23 3.16 -11.35 2.14
C ALA A 23 4.04 -10.13 2.43
N LEU A 24 3.51 -8.91 2.19
CA LEU A 24 4.19 -7.68 2.58
C LEU A 24 4.28 -7.56 4.11
N PHE A 25 3.16 -7.78 4.79
CA PHE A 25 3.06 -7.68 6.24
C PHE A 25 3.77 -8.84 6.94
N ASP A 26 3.74 -10.05 6.37
CA ASP A 26 4.42 -11.21 6.96
C ASP A 26 5.95 -11.08 6.94
N ARG A 27 6.52 -10.27 6.03
CA ARG A 27 7.96 -10.00 5.95
C ARG A 27 8.42 -8.87 6.89
N ASP A 28 7.52 -7.94 7.21
CA ASP A 28 7.83 -6.74 8.00
C ASP A 28 6.87 -6.65 9.22
N PRO A 29 7.26 -7.18 10.39
CA PRO A 29 6.37 -7.24 11.56
C PRO A 29 5.97 -5.86 12.11
N GLU A 30 6.81 -4.83 11.95
CA GLU A 30 6.47 -3.46 12.34
C GLU A 30 5.33 -2.90 11.49
N LEU A 31 5.39 -3.15 10.17
CA LEU A 31 4.34 -2.74 9.24
C LEU A 31 3.06 -3.55 9.48
N LYS A 32 3.21 -4.84 9.79
CA LYS A 32 2.08 -5.71 10.19
C LYS A 32 1.38 -5.19 11.44
N ALA A 33 2.11 -4.75 12.45
CA ALA A 33 1.51 -4.21 13.68
C ALA A 33 0.66 -2.95 13.41
N TRP A 34 1.14 -2.06 12.53
CA TRP A 34 0.36 -0.93 12.04
C TRP A 34 -0.89 -1.37 11.28
N ALA A 35 -0.75 -2.31 10.36
CA ALA A 35 -1.85 -2.78 9.53
C ALA A 35 -2.92 -3.49 10.36
N ILE A 36 -2.54 -4.33 11.32
CA ILE A 36 -3.46 -4.94 12.30
C ILE A 36 -4.18 -3.83 13.07
N LYS A 37 -3.45 -2.87 13.64
CA LYS A 37 -4.05 -1.81 14.47
C LYS A 37 -5.12 -0.99 13.75
N LEU A 38 -5.05 -0.85 12.42
CA LEU A 38 -5.95 -0.02 11.64
C LEU A 38 -6.98 -0.79 10.80
N TYR A 39 -6.65 -2.01 10.35
CA TYR A 39 -7.44 -2.74 9.36
C TYR A 39 -7.95 -4.10 9.86
N ASP A 40 -7.40 -4.65 10.96
CA ASP A 40 -7.94 -5.85 11.61
C ASP A 40 -9.32 -5.54 12.20
N SER A 41 -10.36 -5.85 11.43
CA SER A 41 -11.73 -5.47 11.74
C SER A 41 -12.38 -6.51 12.63
N ASN A 42 -12.00 -7.78 12.47
CA ASN A 42 -12.51 -8.89 13.28
C ASN A 42 -11.74 -9.07 14.60
N ARG A 43 -10.60 -8.36 14.77
CA ARG A 43 -9.72 -8.35 15.95
C ARG A 43 -9.18 -9.73 16.30
N ASP A 44 -8.90 -10.53 15.29
CA ASP A 44 -8.32 -11.87 15.48
C ASP A 44 -6.78 -11.85 15.52
N GLY A 45 -6.15 -10.69 15.29
CA GLY A 45 -4.70 -10.51 15.29
C GLY A 45 -4.03 -10.95 13.98
N TRP A 46 -4.81 -11.29 12.96
CA TRP A 46 -4.36 -11.65 11.62
C TRP A 46 -4.94 -10.66 10.61
N LEU A 47 -4.29 -10.55 9.46
CA LEU A 47 -4.84 -9.81 8.33
C LEU A 47 -5.34 -10.82 7.32
N THR A 48 -6.66 -10.92 7.14
CA THR A 48 -7.20 -11.64 5.99
C THR A 48 -6.84 -10.92 4.69
N LEU A 49 -6.97 -11.59 3.53
CA LEU A 49 -6.74 -10.93 2.25
C LEU A 49 -7.60 -9.67 2.07
N TYR A 50 -8.83 -9.69 2.60
CA TYR A 50 -9.77 -8.57 2.54
C TYR A 50 -9.34 -7.38 3.39
N GLU A 51 -8.67 -7.60 4.51
CA GLU A 51 -8.14 -6.55 5.39
C GLU A 51 -6.75 -6.08 4.93
N ALA A 52 -5.96 -6.99 4.35
CA ALA A 52 -4.66 -6.69 3.78
C ALA A 52 -4.75 -5.84 2.51
N GLN A 53 -5.77 -6.02 1.64
CA GLN A 53 -5.94 -5.19 0.43
C GLN A 53 -5.94 -3.68 0.74
N PRO A 54 -6.85 -3.16 1.57
CA PRO A 54 -6.89 -1.73 1.87
C PRO A 54 -5.63 -1.27 2.62
N ALA A 55 -5.04 -2.10 3.47
CA ALA A 55 -3.78 -1.78 4.14
C ALA A 55 -2.62 -1.61 3.15
N VAL A 56 -2.50 -2.49 2.14
CA VAL A 56 -1.47 -2.36 1.09
C VAL A 56 -1.73 -1.14 0.22
N ALA A 57 -2.98 -0.87 -0.14
CA ALA A 57 -3.34 0.29 -0.94
C ALA A 57 -2.94 1.58 -0.23
N THR A 58 -3.32 1.75 1.03
CA THR A 58 -2.94 2.93 1.83
C THR A 58 -1.42 3.00 2.04
N PHE A 59 -0.76 1.88 2.30
CA PHE A 59 0.70 1.88 2.41
C PHE A 59 1.38 2.29 1.09
N LYS A 60 0.87 1.83 -0.06
CA LYS A 60 1.36 2.24 -1.37
C LYS A 60 1.18 3.74 -1.58
N GLU A 61 0.03 4.31 -1.24
CA GLU A 61 -0.21 5.76 -1.34
C GLU A 61 0.74 6.59 -0.47
N ILE A 62 1.14 6.05 0.70
CA ILE A 62 2.13 6.68 1.57
C ILE A 62 3.54 6.55 0.99
N ALA A 63 3.86 5.40 0.39
CA ALA A 63 5.19 5.09 -0.11
C ALA A 63 5.52 5.71 -1.46
N ASP A 64 4.57 5.72 -2.39
CA ASP A 64 4.67 6.28 -3.74
C ASP A 64 4.63 7.83 -3.68
N ALA A 65 5.69 8.39 -3.11
CA ALA A 65 5.77 9.82 -2.79
C ALA A 65 5.91 10.67 -4.06
N ASP A 66 6.55 10.14 -5.09
CA ASP A 66 6.71 10.79 -6.39
C ASP A 66 5.56 10.48 -7.38
N ARG A 67 4.67 9.54 -7.02
CA ARG A 67 3.48 9.14 -7.79
C ARG A 67 3.84 8.55 -9.16
N ASP A 68 5.00 7.88 -9.25
CA ASP A 68 5.42 7.16 -10.44
C ASP A 68 4.72 5.78 -10.58
N GLY A 69 3.95 5.39 -9.56
CA GLY A 69 3.16 4.15 -9.53
C GLY A 69 3.95 2.93 -9.06
N ARG A 70 5.25 3.10 -8.77
CA ARG A 70 6.17 2.11 -8.24
C ARG A 70 6.54 2.50 -6.80
N VAL A 71 7.19 1.58 -6.10
CA VAL A 71 7.73 1.86 -4.77
C VAL A 71 9.15 1.33 -4.77
N THR A 72 10.10 2.26 -4.72
CA THR A 72 11.52 1.92 -4.59
C THR A 72 11.85 1.49 -3.16
N THR A 73 13.00 0.84 -2.96
CA THR A 73 13.46 0.47 -1.60
C THR A 73 13.66 1.71 -0.71
N HIS A 74 14.05 2.85 -1.30
CA HIS A 74 14.22 4.10 -0.57
C HIS A 74 12.87 4.62 -0.05
N GLU A 75 11.87 4.66 -0.92
CA GLU A 75 10.50 5.07 -0.61
C GLU A 75 9.83 4.13 0.38
N TYR A 76 10.01 2.82 0.20
CA TYR A 76 9.53 1.82 1.15
C TYR A 76 10.03 2.09 2.56
N ARG A 77 11.33 2.34 2.71
CA ARG A 77 11.94 2.61 4.02
C ARG A 77 11.44 3.92 4.61
N ARG A 78 11.36 4.99 3.81
CA ARG A 78 10.80 6.28 4.23
C ARG A 78 9.34 6.14 4.69
N ALA A 79 8.53 5.36 3.97
CA ALA A 79 7.15 5.09 4.33
C ALA A 79 7.05 4.32 5.65
N LYS A 80 7.89 3.30 5.86
CA LYS A 80 7.98 2.59 7.14
C LYS A 80 8.32 3.53 8.29
N GLU A 81 9.36 4.34 8.13
CA GLU A 81 9.79 5.32 9.14
C GLU A 81 8.66 6.32 9.44
N PHE A 82 7.97 6.80 8.41
CA PHE A 82 6.81 7.68 8.56
C PHE A 82 5.65 7.00 9.28
N VAL A 83 5.35 5.75 8.92
CA VAL A 83 4.27 4.98 9.54
C VAL A 83 4.59 4.71 11.02
N ALA A 84 5.82 4.28 11.31
CA ALA A 84 6.28 4.05 12.67
C ALA A 84 6.26 5.33 13.51
N ALA A 85 6.69 6.47 12.95
CA ALA A 85 6.70 7.75 13.67
C ALA A 85 5.28 8.29 13.91
N ARG A 86 4.39 8.18 12.93
CA ARG A 86 3.04 8.76 12.98
C ARG A 86 2.03 7.89 13.73
N TRP A 87 2.15 6.58 13.63
CA TRP A 87 1.24 5.63 14.27
C TRP A 87 1.86 4.84 15.41
N ALA A 88 3.07 5.24 15.84
CA ALA A 88 3.85 4.70 16.96
C ALA A 88 3.03 3.71 17.77
N VAL A 89 3.27 2.44 17.46
CA VAL A 89 2.77 1.30 18.22
C VAL A 89 3.54 1.35 19.55
N ARG A 90 3.14 2.26 20.44
CA ARG A 90 3.62 2.35 21.82
C ARG A 90 2.68 1.52 22.70
#